data_AF-A0A9D8L3J0-F1
#
_entry.id   AF-A0A9D8L3J0-F1
#
_cell.length_a   1.000
_cell.length_b   1.000
_cell.length_c   1.000
_cell.angle_alpha   90.00
_cell.angle_beta   90.00
_cell.angle_gamma   90.00
#
_symmetry.space_group_name_H-M   'P 1'
#
loop_
_entity.id
_entity.type
_entity.pdbx_description
1 polymer ?
#
loop_
_entity_poly.entity_id
_entity_poly.type
_entity_poly.pdbx_seq_one_letter_code
_entity_poly.pdbx_strand_id
1 'polypeptide(L)'
;MEWWPGFRRWRHRRRNAWLDASDPGLFRFGFLAHPSSAPPDGDDVWKTLDGSWRTTRLGPLTIRFHPETEMALHRTADGSEIAIIGRLIFATPQLAPPAIADLAADAPAALRNATGRFAVIVCKGGAVSVFHDAFGARSIFYRGDPRAPAFASHSGLLAHAYGIPLAEAPLRIVASREYTKQVVRTLPGDLTMFEDVF
;
A
#
# COMPACT_ATOMS: atom_id res chain seq x y z
N MET A 1 -42.73 0.28 -5.33
CA MET A 1 -41.28 0.31 -5.01
C MET A 1 -40.94 -1.04 -4.41
N GLU A 2 -40.74 -2.02 -5.29
CA GLU A 2 -40.57 -3.43 -4.90
C GLU A 2 -39.16 -3.69 -4.38
N TRP A 3 -39.11 -4.26 -3.19
CA TRP A 3 -37.90 -4.67 -2.50
C TRP A 3 -37.37 -5.97 -3.10
N TRP A 4 -36.15 -5.96 -3.60
CA TRP A 4 -35.49 -7.14 -4.15
C TRP A 4 -35.27 -8.20 -3.05
N PRO A 5 -35.77 -9.46 -3.18
CA PRO A 5 -35.71 -10.46 -2.11
C PRO A 5 -34.31 -11.03 -1.82
N GLY A 6 -33.31 -10.70 -2.64
CA GLY A 6 -31.95 -11.26 -2.54
C GLY A 6 -31.02 -10.56 -1.55
N PHE A 7 -31.40 -9.38 -1.04
CA PHE A 7 -30.49 -8.55 -0.23
C PHE A 7 -30.56 -8.85 1.27
N ARG A 8 -31.56 -9.62 1.73
CA ARG A 8 -31.79 -9.94 3.14
C ARG A 8 -31.06 -11.22 3.58
N ARG A 9 -29.72 -11.24 3.49
CA ARG A 9 -28.85 -12.13 4.30
C ARG A 9 -27.36 -11.79 4.25
N TRP A 10 -27.00 -10.55 3.93
CA TRP A 10 -25.62 -10.06 4.04
C TRP A 10 -25.39 -9.38 5.41
N ARG A 11 -25.63 -10.11 6.51
CA ARG A 11 -25.33 -9.63 7.87
C ARG A 11 -24.13 -10.38 8.47
N HIS A 12 -23.06 -9.62 8.68
CA HIS A 12 -22.03 -9.76 9.74
C HIS A 12 -21.14 -11.02 9.85
N ARG A 13 -21.18 -12.02 8.96
CA ARG A 13 -20.24 -13.17 9.03
C ARG A 13 -19.77 -13.72 7.68
N ARG A 14 -19.24 -12.88 6.81
CA ARG A 14 -18.22 -13.34 5.84
C ARG A 14 -17.02 -12.41 5.94
N ARG A 15 -16.07 -12.79 6.80
CA ARG A 15 -14.67 -12.41 6.63
C ARG A 15 -14.30 -12.71 5.18
N ASN A 16 -13.68 -11.75 4.50
CA ASN A 16 -13.17 -11.77 3.13
C ASN A 16 -13.00 -13.18 2.52
N ALA A 17 -14.09 -13.82 2.08
CA ALA A 17 -14.10 -15.23 1.64
C ALA A 17 -13.41 -15.45 0.28
N TRP A 18 -12.69 -14.43 -0.21
CA TRP A 18 -12.02 -14.40 -1.50
C TRP A 18 -10.50 -14.42 -1.37
N LEU A 19 -9.96 -14.30 -0.15
CA LEU A 19 -8.53 -14.35 0.11
C LEU A 19 -8.26 -15.52 1.05
N ASP A 20 -7.52 -16.49 0.56
CA ASP A 20 -7.06 -17.63 1.34
C ASP A 20 -5.81 -17.20 2.12
N ALA A 21 -5.92 -17.14 3.45
CA ALA A 21 -4.79 -16.82 4.33
C ALA A 21 -3.61 -17.80 4.17
N SER A 22 -3.87 -18.99 3.63
CA SER A 22 -2.87 -20.02 3.36
C SER A 22 -2.24 -19.90 1.97
N ASP A 23 -2.70 -18.99 1.12
CA ASP A 23 -2.07 -18.73 -0.18
C ASP A 23 -0.69 -18.07 0.05
N PRO A 24 0.42 -18.76 -0.26
CA PRO A 24 1.75 -18.19 -0.09
C PRO A 24 2.01 -17.01 -1.03
N GLY A 25 1.21 -16.86 -2.09
CA GLY A 25 1.27 -15.75 -3.03
C GLY A 25 0.47 -14.53 -2.59
N LEU A 26 -0.26 -14.60 -1.46
CA LEU A 26 -1.09 -13.50 -1.01
C LEU A 26 -0.23 -12.25 -0.75
N PHE A 27 -0.52 -11.18 -1.50
CA PHE A 27 0.25 -9.92 -1.50
C PHE A 27 1.74 -10.07 -1.81
N ARG A 28 2.13 -11.07 -2.61
CA ARG A 28 3.52 -11.26 -3.06
C ARG A 28 4.12 -9.95 -3.60
N PHE A 29 5.38 -9.69 -3.22
CA PHE A 29 6.11 -8.43 -3.49
C PHE A 29 5.55 -7.17 -2.80
N GLY A 30 4.63 -7.35 -1.85
CA GLY A 30 3.98 -6.28 -1.11
C GLY A 30 4.78 -5.78 0.08
N PHE A 31 4.30 -4.66 0.64
CA PHE A 31 4.79 -4.11 1.91
C PHE A 31 3.68 -3.34 2.65
N LEU A 32 3.84 -3.23 3.96
CA LEU A 32 3.09 -2.38 4.88
C LEU A 32 4.09 -1.54 5.68
N ALA A 33 3.87 -0.24 5.75
CA ALA A 33 4.57 0.66 6.65
C ALA A 33 3.59 1.26 7.66
N HIS A 34 3.96 1.20 8.94
CA HIS A 34 3.15 1.71 10.03
C HIS A 34 4.01 2.38 11.11
N PRO A 35 3.43 3.21 11.99
CA PRO A 35 4.17 3.80 13.10
C PRO A 35 4.67 2.70 14.02
N SER A 36 5.93 2.78 14.43
CA SER A 36 6.54 1.78 15.33
C SER A 36 5.88 1.77 16.71
N SER A 37 5.27 2.88 17.12
CA SER A 37 4.53 3.03 18.38
C SER A 37 3.10 2.46 18.33
N ALA A 38 2.60 2.15 17.14
CA ALA A 38 1.23 1.68 16.94
C ALA A 38 1.21 0.50 15.94
N PRO A 39 1.75 -0.67 16.33
CA PRO A 39 1.70 -1.85 15.49
C PRO A 39 0.25 -2.29 15.23
N PRO A 40 -0.05 -2.82 14.04
CA PRO A 40 -1.36 -3.40 13.75
C PRO A 40 -1.59 -4.70 14.52
N ASP A 41 -2.75 -4.84 15.16
CA ASP A 41 -3.18 -6.11 15.77
C ASP A 41 -3.62 -7.13 14.71
N GLY A 42 -4.29 -6.63 13.66
CA GLY A 42 -4.82 -7.35 12.50
C GLY A 42 -5.69 -8.57 12.76
N ASP A 43 -6.21 -9.11 11.66
CA ASP A 43 -6.97 -10.36 11.67
C ASP A 43 -6.06 -11.59 11.47
N ASP A 44 -6.68 -12.77 11.31
CA ASP A 44 -5.95 -14.02 11.17
C ASP A 44 -5.09 -14.07 9.88
N VAL A 45 -5.53 -13.39 8.81
CA VAL A 45 -4.74 -13.27 7.57
C VAL A 45 -3.49 -12.46 7.83
N TRP A 46 -3.65 -11.29 8.48
CA TRP A 46 -2.51 -10.46 8.85
C TRP A 46 -1.52 -11.22 9.72
N LYS A 47 -1.97 -11.92 10.76
CA LYS A 47 -1.07 -12.65 11.68
C LYS A 47 -0.23 -13.72 10.98
N THR A 48 -0.80 -14.41 9.99
CA THR A 48 -0.04 -15.37 9.16
C THR A 48 1.03 -14.67 8.31
N LEU A 49 0.68 -13.54 7.69
CA LEU A 49 1.64 -12.73 6.91
C LEU A 49 2.74 -12.15 7.82
N ASP A 50 2.35 -11.60 8.98
CA ASP A 50 3.22 -10.95 9.95
C ASP A 50 4.38 -11.84 10.40
N GLY A 51 4.09 -13.13 10.62
CA GLY A 51 5.08 -14.12 11.05
C GLY A 51 6.02 -14.59 9.94
N SER A 52 5.70 -14.36 8.67
CA SER A 52 6.51 -14.80 7.52
C SER A 52 7.21 -13.65 6.79
N TRP A 53 6.76 -12.42 6.99
CA TRP A 53 7.30 -11.24 6.32
C TRP A 53 8.55 -10.71 7.01
N ARG A 54 9.44 -10.13 6.20
CA ARG A 54 10.62 -9.44 6.71
C ARG A 54 10.21 -8.13 7.35
N THR A 55 10.94 -7.73 8.39
CA THR A 55 10.67 -6.49 9.13
C THR A 55 11.93 -5.65 9.20
N THR A 56 11.79 -4.34 8.96
CA THR A 56 12.85 -3.35 9.21
C THR A 56 12.27 -2.10 9.88
N ARG A 57 13.16 -1.25 10.39
CA ARG A 57 12.82 0.10 10.85
C ARG A 57 13.35 1.16 9.88
N LEU A 58 12.60 2.24 9.75
CA LEU A 58 12.96 3.43 8.99
C LEU A 58 12.42 4.68 9.71
N GLY A 59 13.28 5.39 10.43
CA GLY A 59 12.88 6.49 11.30
C GLY A 59 11.77 6.07 12.28
N PRO A 60 10.60 6.74 12.28
CA PRO A 60 9.48 6.38 13.16
C PRO A 60 8.70 5.14 12.70
N LEU A 61 8.98 4.61 11.50
CA LEU A 61 8.21 3.55 10.88
C LEU A 61 8.79 2.17 11.13
N THR A 62 7.91 1.20 11.25
CA THR A 62 8.18 -0.20 11.01
C THR A 62 7.67 -0.55 9.62
N ILE A 63 8.52 -1.15 8.80
CA ILE A 63 8.18 -1.62 7.46
C ILE A 63 8.23 -3.14 7.46
N ARG A 64 7.09 -3.75 7.14
CA ARG A 64 6.94 -5.18 6.92
C ARG A 64 6.79 -5.43 5.44
N PHE A 65 7.52 -6.38 4.89
CA PHE A 65 7.55 -6.63 3.46
C PHE A 65 7.71 -8.11 3.14
N HIS A 66 7.08 -8.52 2.04
CA HIS A 66 7.16 -9.87 1.54
C HIS A 66 8.64 -10.29 1.34
N PRO A 67 9.05 -11.55 1.63
CA PRO A 67 10.44 -11.98 1.54
C PRO A 67 11.12 -11.76 0.19
N GLU A 68 10.33 -11.81 -0.89
CA GLU A 68 10.79 -11.56 -2.26
C GLU A 68 10.75 -10.08 -2.67
N THR A 69 10.28 -9.17 -1.81
CA THR A 69 10.35 -7.74 -2.09
C THR A 69 11.79 -7.26 -1.92
N GLU A 70 12.38 -6.79 -3.01
CA GLU A 70 13.65 -6.08 -2.98
C GLU A 70 13.51 -4.76 -2.23
N MET A 71 14.42 -4.49 -1.30
CA MET A 71 14.44 -3.22 -0.57
C MET A 71 15.88 -2.85 -0.23
N ALA A 72 16.22 -1.59 -0.48
CA ALA A 72 17.48 -0.98 -0.05
C ALA A 72 17.19 0.10 1.00
N LEU A 73 18.02 0.14 2.05
CA LEU A 73 17.95 1.14 3.11
C LEU A 73 19.22 1.96 3.08
N HIS A 74 19.06 3.27 3.19
CA HIS A 74 20.16 4.21 3.19
C HIS A 74 19.98 5.23 4.32
N ARG A 75 21.12 5.66 4.87
CA ARG A 75 21.18 6.78 5.81
C ARG A 75 22.18 7.79 5.27
N THR A 76 21.80 9.06 5.28
CA THR A 76 22.63 10.17 4.83
C THR A 76 23.36 10.83 6.00
N ALA A 77 24.35 11.66 5.70
CA ALA A 77 25.12 12.38 6.73
C ALA A 77 24.27 13.37 7.55
N ASP A 78 23.18 13.90 6.98
CA ASP A 78 22.25 14.80 7.68
C ASP A 78 21.24 14.05 8.58
N GLY A 79 21.36 12.72 8.67
CA GLY A 79 20.49 11.86 9.46
C GLY A 79 19.20 11.43 8.76
N SER A 80 18.96 11.84 7.51
CA SER A 80 17.80 11.36 6.76
C SER A 80 17.94 9.87 6.46
N GLU A 81 16.84 9.14 6.63
CA GLU A 81 16.75 7.70 6.31
C GLU A 81 15.85 7.51 5.10
N ILE A 82 16.28 6.67 4.17
CA ILE A 82 15.60 6.42 2.90
C ILE A 82 15.44 4.92 2.69
N ALA A 83 14.22 4.48 2.36
CA ALA A 83 13.96 3.16 1.83
C ALA A 83 13.58 3.23 0.35
N ILE A 84 14.22 2.41 -0.48
CA ILE A 84 13.83 2.19 -1.87
C ILE A 84 13.29 0.76 -1.94
N ILE A 85 12.00 0.61 -2.25
CA ILE A 85 11.30 -0.67 -2.30
C ILE A 85 10.96 -1.00 -3.76
N GLY A 86 11.42 -2.14 -4.25
CA GLY A 86 11.25 -2.57 -5.64
C GLY A 86 12.29 -1.96 -6.57
N ARG A 87 11.94 -1.87 -7.86
CA ARG A 87 12.89 -1.56 -8.93
C ARG A 87 12.75 -0.13 -9.40
N LEU A 88 13.71 0.70 -9.01
CA LEU A 88 13.89 2.08 -9.44
C LEU A 88 14.89 2.13 -10.61
N ILE A 89 14.49 2.71 -11.75
CA ILE A 89 15.28 2.77 -12.98
C ILE A 89 15.35 4.22 -13.45
N PHE A 90 16.51 4.68 -13.91
CA PHE A 90 16.67 6.00 -14.52
C PHE A 90 16.80 5.84 -16.04
N ALA A 91 16.02 6.63 -16.78
CA ALA A 91 15.79 6.43 -18.22
C ALA A 91 17.04 6.60 -19.11
N THR A 92 18.10 7.23 -18.61
CA THR A 92 19.33 7.49 -19.38
C THR A 92 20.56 7.03 -18.59
N PRO A 93 21.45 6.19 -19.18
CA PRO A 93 22.69 5.75 -18.53
C PRO A 93 23.63 6.89 -18.08
N GLN A 94 23.50 8.07 -18.71
CA GLN A 94 24.26 9.27 -18.38
C GLN A 94 23.75 9.99 -17.12
N LEU A 95 22.51 9.71 -16.72
CA LEU A 95 22.00 10.08 -15.40
C LEU A 95 22.27 8.89 -14.49
N ALA A 96 23.41 8.94 -13.78
CA ALA A 96 23.62 8.05 -12.65
C ALA A 96 22.36 8.09 -11.75
N PRO A 97 22.02 7.00 -11.04
CA PRO A 97 21.01 7.07 -9.99
C PRO A 97 21.30 8.31 -9.13
N PRO A 98 20.29 9.12 -8.78
CA PRO A 98 20.49 10.30 -7.96
C PRO A 98 21.27 9.85 -6.74
N ALA A 99 22.21 10.69 -6.30
CA ALA A 99 22.86 10.40 -5.05
C ALA A 99 21.76 10.25 -3.99
N ILE A 100 21.91 9.32 -3.06
CA ILE A 100 20.98 9.20 -1.94
C ILE A 100 20.80 10.55 -1.22
N ALA A 101 21.84 11.40 -1.24
CA ALA A 101 21.79 12.77 -0.78
C ALA A 101 20.76 13.64 -1.53
N ASP A 102 20.61 13.48 -2.85
CA ASP A 102 19.64 14.23 -3.65
C ASP A 102 18.21 13.82 -3.30
N LEU A 103 17.96 12.52 -3.10
CA LEU A 103 16.67 12.03 -2.60
C LEU A 103 16.33 12.59 -1.21
N ALA A 104 17.34 12.74 -0.34
CA ALA A 104 17.15 13.34 0.98
C ALA A 104 16.93 14.86 0.93
N ALA A 105 17.44 15.53 -0.11
CA ALA A 105 17.33 16.97 -0.29
C ALA A 105 16.01 17.36 -0.97
N ASP A 106 15.70 16.75 -2.11
CA ASP A 106 14.52 17.01 -2.94
C ASP A 106 14.15 15.76 -3.76
N ALA A 107 13.42 14.84 -3.13
CA ALA A 107 12.95 13.61 -3.78
C ALA A 107 12.11 13.86 -5.05
N PRO A 108 11.14 14.82 -5.09
CA PRO A 108 10.43 15.15 -6.32
C PRO A 108 11.35 15.50 -7.49
N ALA A 109 12.37 16.35 -7.27
CA ALA A 109 13.33 16.69 -8.31
C ALA A 109 14.19 15.49 -8.72
N ALA A 110 14.70 14.74 -7.74
CA ALA A 110 15.55 13.57 -7.96
C ALA A 110 14.83 12.42 -8.69
N LEU A 111 13.50 12.30 -8.51
CA LEU A 111 12.68 11.24 -9.12
C LEU A 111 12.03 11.64 -10.44
N ARG A 112 12.26 12.87 -10.94
CA ARG A 112 11.59 13.39 -12.16
C ARG A 112 11.72 12.48 -13.39
N ASN A 113 12.88 11.84 -13.55
CA ASN A 113 13.19 10.95 -14.68
C ASN A 113 13.27 9.48 -14.27
N ALA A 114 12.74 9.16 -13.09
CA ALA A 114 12.66 7.80 -12.59
C ALA A 114 11.49 7.05 -13.24
N THR A 115 11.71 5.77 -13.51
CA THR A 115 10.72 4.80 -13.98
C THR A 115 10.90 3.48 -13.24
N GLY A 116 10.04 2.51 -13.52
CA GLY A 116 10.06 1.19 -12.91
C GLY A 116 8.87 0.94 -12.00
N ARG A 117 9.05 0.05 -11.01
CA ARG A 117 8.01 -0.40 -10.09
C ARG A 117 8.51 -0.25 -8.67
N PHE A 118 8.50 0.98 -8.17
CA PHE A 118 9.16 1.35 -6.92
C PHE A 118 8.28 2.16 -5.98
N ALA A 119 8.67 2.15 -4.70
CA ALA A 119 8.27 3.14 -3.71
C ALA A 119 9.54 3.68 -3.04
N VAL A 120 9.64 4.99 -2.84
CA VAL A 120 10.68 5.64 -2.06
C VAL A 120 10.05 6.26 -0.83
N ILE A 121 10.54 5.86 0.35
CA ILE A 121 10.12 6.44 1.63
C ILE A 121 11.30 7.25 2.17
N VAL A 122 11.07 8.52 2.48
CA VAL A 122 12.06 9.44 3.04
C VAL A 122 11.61 9.87 4.43
N CYS A 123 12.42 9.57 5.44
CA CYS A 123 12.26 10.00 6.81
C CYS A 123 13.30 11.08 7.12
N LYS A 124 12.86 12.34 7.30
CA LYS A 124 13.75 13.49 7.53
C LYS A 124 13.14 14.44 8.56
N GLY A 125 13.90 14.77 9.60
CA GLY A 125 13.44 15.72 10.64
C GLY A 125 12.12 15.32 11.31
N GLY A 126 11.84 14.01 11.42
CA GLY A 126 10.56 13.48 11.94
C GLY A 126 9.42 13.43 10.92
N ALA A 127 9.56 14.06 9.75
CA ALA A 127 8.59 13.95 8.66
C ALA A 127 8.81 12.66 7.85
N VAL A 128 7.71 12.10 7.35
CA VAL A 128 7.69 10.95 6.44
C VAL A 128 7.10 11.42 5.12
N SER A 129 7.82 11.18 4.02
CA SER A 129 7.33 11.38 2.66
C SER A 129 7.41 10.07 1.88
N VAL A 130 6.42 9.81 1.03
CA VAL A 130 6.35 8.60 0.22
C VAL A 130 6.15 9.00 -1.24
N PHE A 131 6.96 8.43 -2.11
CA PHE A 131 6.93 8.65 -3.55
C PHE A 131 6.83 7.29 -4.24
N HIS A 132 6.15 7.22 -5.37
CA HIS A 132 6.10 6.02 -6.21
C HIS A 132 6.22 6.42 -7.68
N ASP A 133 6.26 5.41 -8.56
CA ASP A 133 6.37 5.68 -9.99
C ASP A 133 5.15 6.44 -10.52
N ALA A 134 5.37 7.34 -11.49
CA ALA A 134 4.32 8.21 -12.04
C ALA A 134 3.25 7.46 -12.84
N PHE A 135 3.51 6.21 -13.25
CA PHE A 135 2.56 5.37 -13.98
C PHE A 135 1.64 4.56 -13.04
N GLY A 136 1.95 4.52 -11.74
CA GLY A 136 1.22 3.72 -10.76
C GLY A 136 1.48 2.21 -10.88
N ALA A 137 2.62 1.78 -11.45
CA ALA A 137 3.02 0.37 -11.52
C ALA A 137 3.19 -0.27 -10.13
N ARG A 138 3.50 0.55 -9.12
CA ARG A 138 3.35 0.22 -7.70
C ARG A 138 2.40 1.24 -7.06
N SER A 139 1.14 0.86 -6.94
CA SER A 139 0.16 1.63 -6.17
C SER A 139 0.54 1.70 -4.69
N ILE A 140 0.27 2.84 -4.08
CA ILE A 140 0.37 3.05 -2.62
C ILE A 140 -1.01 3.42 -2.13
N PHE A 141 -1.46 2.71 -1.11
CA PHE A 141 -2.71 2.97 -0.43
C PHE A 141 -2.43 3.49 0.96
N TYR A 142 -3.25 4.42 1.44
CA TYR A 142 -3.13 5.11 2.70
C TYR A 142 -4.33 4.81 3.58
N ARG A 143 -4.06 4.62 4.87
CA ARG A 143 -5.10 4.55 5.89
C ARG A 143 -5.55 5.96 6.25
N GLY A 144 -6.86 6.19 6.26
CA GLY A 144 -7.49 7.48 6.57
C GLY A 144 -7.46 7.89 8.05
N ASP A 145 -7.01 7.04 8.96
CA ASP A 145 -6.90 7.37 10.39
C ASP A 145 -5.66 8.25 10.66
N PRO A 146 -5.84 9.54 10.98
CA PRO A 146 -4.71 10.45 11.19
C PRO A 146 -3.93 10.17 12.47
N ARG A 147 -4.48 9.39 13.42
CA ARG A 147 -3.81 9.08 14.70
C ARG A 147 -2.80 7.95 14.56
N ALA A 148 -2.95 7.11 13.55
CA ALA A 148 -2.10 5.96 13.29
C ALA A 148 -1.87 5.82 11.77
N PRO A 149 -1.18 6.79 11.14
CA PRO A 149 -1.00 6.84 9.70
C PRO A 149 -0.19 5.64 9.22
N ALA A 150 -0.75 4.88 8.29
CA ALA A 150 -0.12 3.70 7.71
C ALA A 150 -0.36 3.67 6.20
N PHE A 151 0.53 3.01 5.47
CA PHE A 151 0.40 2.86 4.03
C PHE A 151 0.96 1.52 3.56
N ALA A 152 0.44 1.02 2.44
CA ALA A 152 0.80 -0.29 1.90
C ALA A 152 0.74 -0.32 0.38
N SER A 153 1.37 -1.34 -0.21
CA SER A 153 1.25 -1.57 -1.66
C SER A 153 -0.09 -2.18 -2.09
N HIS A 154 -0.94 -2.57 -1.14
CA HIS A 154 -2.25 -3.19 -1.40
C HIS A 154 -3.28 -2.67 -0.38
N SER A 155 -4.44 -2.25 -0.84
CA SER A 155 -5.54 -1.83 0.03
C SER A 155 -6.05 -2.96 0.94
N GLY A 156 -6.13 -4.19 0.40
CA GLY A 156 -6.48 -5.38 1.18
C GLY A 156 -5.50 -5.68 2.31
N LEU A 157 -4.21 -5.37 2.12
CA LEU A 157 -3.20 -5.56 3.16
C LEU A 157 -3.42 -4.61 4.34
N LEU A 158 -3.73 -3.34 4.08
CA LEU A 158 -4.16 -2.40 5.13
C LEU A 158 -5.42 -2.90 5.82
N ALA A 159 -6.38 -3.41 5.06
CA ALA A 159 -7.64 -3.86 5.63
C ALA A 159 -7.47 -5.05 6.58
N HIS A 160 -6.66 -6.03 6.20
CA HIS A 160 -6.34 -7.16 7.08
C HIS A 160 -5.51 -6.74 8.30
N ALA A 161 -4.53 -5.85 8.11
CA ALA A 161 -3.69 -5.36 9.21
C ALA A 161 -4.47 -4.53 10.25
N TYR A 162 -5.50 -3.80 9.84
CA TYR A 162 -6.24 -2.89 10.72
C TYR A 162 -7.70 -3.27 10.96
N GLY A 163 -8.15 -4.42 10.45
CA GLY A 163 -9.54 -4.87 10.59
C GLY A 163 -10.54 -3.95 9.88
N ILE A 164 -10.13 -3.31 8.78
CA ILE A 164 -10.95 -2.33 8.06
C ILE A 164 -12.04 -3.06 7.26
N PRO A 165 -13.31 -2.65 7.38
CA PRO A 165 -14.40 -3.31 6.67
C PRO A 165 -14.43 -2.92 5.17
N LEU A 166 -15.17 -3.72 4.40
CA LEU A 166 -15.51 -3.36 3.02
C LEU A 166 -16.42 -2.15 2.97
N ALA A 167 -16.22 -1.28 1.98
CA ALA A 167 -17.03 -0.10 1.77
C ALA A 167 -18.30 -0.38 0.96
N GLU A 168 -19.43 0.22 1.35
CA GLU A 168 -20.72 -0.07 0.72
C GLU A 168 -20.81 0.49 -0.71
N ALA A 169 -20.35 1.72 -0.93
CA ALA A 169 -20.39 2.38 -2.23
C ALA A 169 -19.69 1.59 -3.36
N PRO A 170 -18.42 1.16 -3.22
CA PRO A 170 -17.75 0.35 -4.24
C PRO A 170 -18.43 -1.02 -4.41
N LEU A 171 -18.94 -1.62 -3.33
CA LEU A 171 -19.71 -2.88 -3.42
C LEU A 171 -20.96 -2.74 -4.31
N ARG A 172 -21.67 -1.60 -4.22
CA ARG A 172 -22.81 -1.32 -5.11
C ARG A 172 -22.38 -1.17 -6.57
N ILE A 173 -21.23 -0.57 -6.84
CA ILE A 173 -20.69 -0.42 -8.19
C ILE A 173 -20.36 -1.79 -8.78
N VAL A 174 -19.58 -2.61 -8.08
CA VAL A 174 -19.16 -3.93 -8.61
C VAL A 174 -20.34 -4.91 -8.74
N ALA A 175 -21.38 -4.75 -7.92
CA ALA A 175 -22.61 -5.53 -8.02
C ALA A 175 -23.57 -5.01 -9.12
N SER A 176 -23.30 -3.86 -9.72
CA SER A 176 -24.16 -3.29 -10.77
C SER A 176 -24.12 -4.14 -12.06
N ARG A 177 -25.23 -4.11 -12.79
CA ARG A 177 -25.34 -4.81 -14.08
C ARG A 177 -24.40 -4.19 -15.10
N GLU A 178 -24.23 -2.87 -15.05
CA GLU A 178 -23.38 -2.05 -15.91
C GLU A 178 -21.91 -2.46 -15.76
N TYR A 179 -21.44 -2.65 -14.52
CA TYR A 179 -20.09 -3.13 -14.23
C TYR A 179 -19.90 -4.57 -14.74
N THR A 180 -20.84 -5.47 -14.43
CA THR A 180 -20.79 -6.88 -14.86
C THR A 180 -20.77 -7.03 -16.39
N LYS A 181 -21.50 -6.16 -17.10
CA LYS A 181 -21.53 -6.12 -18.56
C LYS A 181 -20.39 -5.32 -19.18
N GLN A 182 -19.44 -4.83 -18.39
CA GLN A 182 -18.31 -4.00 -18.83
C GLN A 182 -18.75 -2.77 -19.63
N VAL A 183 -19.94 -2.23 -19.32
CA VAL A 183 -20.46 -0.99 -19.94
C VAL A 183 -19.81 0.24 -19.31
N VAL A 184 -19.43 0.14 -18.04
CA VAL A 184 -18.69 1.19 -17.32
C VAL A 184 -17.30 1.35 -17.92
N ARG A 185 -17.02 2.52 -18.48
CA ARG A 185 -15.72 2.84 -19.12
C ARG A 185 -14.70 3.46 -18.18
N THR A 186 -15.17 4.03 -17.07
CA THR A 186 -14.35 4.78 -16.11
C THR A 186 -14.81 4.47 -14.70
N LEU A 187 -13.85 4.20 -13.83
CA LEU A 187 -14.08 4.09 -12.39
C LEU A 187 -13.36 5.26 -11.70
N PRO A 188 -13.81 5.67 -10.50
CA PRO A 188 -13.04 6.59 -9.68
C PRO A 188 -11.66 5.98 -9.39
N GLY A 189 -10.60 6.76 -9.63
CA GLY A 189 -9.22 6.28 -9.51
C GLY A 189 -8.71 6.15 -8.07
N ASP A 190 -9.41 6.79 -7.14
CA ASP A 190 -9.13 6.87 -5.71
C ASP A 190 -10.03 5.97 -4.85
N LEU A 191 -10.89 5.17 -5.49
CA LEU A 191 -11.83 4.31 -4.77
C LEU A 191 -11.23 2.92 -4.54
N THR A 192 -11.21 2.49 -3.29
CA THR A 192 -10.86 1.11 -2.92
C THR A 192 -12.10 0.33 -2.45
N MET A 193 -11.97 -0.99 -2.29
CA MET A 193 -13.07 -1.82 -1.76
C MET A 193 -13.30 -1.67 -0.26
N PHE A 194 -12.51 -0.85 0.45
CA PHE A 194 -12.46 -0.78 1.91
C PHE A 194 -12.77 0.65 2.39
N GLU A 195 -13.40 0.76 3.55
CA GLU A 195 -13.66 2.06 4.19
C GLU A 195 -12.35 2.72 4.61
N ASP A 196 -12.25 4.05 4.58
CA ASP A 196 -11.06 4.81 5.03
C ASP A 196 -9.70 4.30 4.47
N VAL A 197 -9.69 3.73 3.25
CA VAL A 197 -8.48 3.39 2.50
C VAL A 197 -8.53 4.06 1.14
N PHE A 198 -7.51 4.86 0.87
CA PHE A 198 -7.38 5.72 -0.31
C PHE A 198 -6.12 5.37 -1.10
#